data_AF-A0AAQ0BX91-F1
#
_entry.id   AF-A0AAQ0BX91-F1
#
_cell.length_a   1.000
_cell.length_b   1.000
_cell.length_c   1.000
_cell.angle_alpha   90.00
_cell.angle_beta   90.00
_cell.angle_gamma   90.00
#
_symmetry.space_group_name_H-M   'P 1'
#
loop_
_entity.id
_entity.type
_entity.pdbx_description
1 polymer ?
#
loop_
_entity_poly.entity_id
_entity_poly.type
_entity_poly.pdbx_seq_one_letter_code
_entity_poly.pdbx_strand_id
1 'polypeptide(L)'
;MNDPNDPLREVRRWMRVSTPVNKVTAAGLRGRLPQIAGPLVIGALGVGAIGAGIAWRALSSTRGTGRTQRFTDLTSAALEARFPSSINQADSGGSHPAGEADRGERSPRLHRSVNVEVGEGFGRPSLVSIDVVVPEGDVLVDAVPAAKALDAVTRAAWNNPEMAPVSVRARVLAAHGDADDLEAPGAQTEAVVDMTVLGFADEIARPDELYSRYGPAECDPSWRP
;
A
#
# COMPACT_ATOMS: atom_id res chain seq x y z
N MET A 1 -12.47 -20.35 67.27
CA MET A 1 -13.06 -21.33 66.33
C MET A 1 -13.61 -20.52 65.16
N ASN A 2 -12.86 -20.57 64.06
CA ASN A 2 -13.10 -20.12 62.68
C ASN A 2 -13.13 -18.61 62.35
N ASP A 3 -12.18 -18.29 61.47
CA ASP A 3 -11.65 -17.04 60.93
C ASP A 3 -12.49 -16.55 59.71
N PRO A 4 -12.70 -15.25 59.51
CA PRO A 4 -13.52 -14.70 58.41
C PRO A 4 -12.78 -14.51 57.07
N ASN A 5 -11.71 -15.27 56.80
CA ASN A 5 -11.00 -15.28 55.52
C ASN A 5 -11.00 -16.69 54.92
N ASP A 6 -12.04 -17.02 54.13
CA ASP A 6 -12.07 -18.24 53.31
C ASP A 6 -12.24 -17.86 51.82
N PRO A 7 -11.15 -17.84 51.03
CA PRO A 7 -11.13 -17.34 49.65
C PRO A 7 -11.65 -18.35 48.61
N LEU A 8 -12.44 -19.35 49.02
CA LEU A 8 -12.84 -20.48 48.16
C LEU A 8 -14.29 -20.43 47.65
N ARG A 9 -15.04 -19.36 47.88
CA ARG A 9 -16.43 -19.23 47.41
C ARG A 9 -16.63 -18.45 46.10
N GLU A 10 -15.60 -17.79 45.57
CA GLU A 10 -15.74 -17.00 44.32
C GLU A 10 -15.46 -17.79 43.03
N VAL A 11 -14.88 -18.99 43.13
CA VAL A 11 -14.51 -19.82 41.97
C VAL A 11 -15.70 -20.59 41.37
N ARG A 12 -16.86 -20.63 42.04
CA ARG A 12 -18.05 -21.38 41.57
C ARG A 12 -18.99 -20.60 40.63
N ARG A 13 -18.69 -19.35 40.27
CA ARG A 13 -19.52 -18.55 39.35
C ARG A 13 -19.06 -18.59 37.88
N TRP A 14 -17.90 -19.17 37.59
CA TRP A 14 -17.33 -19.23 36.23
C TRP A 14 -17.47 -20.59 35.53
N MET A 15 -18.27 -21.53 36.06
CA MET A 15 -18.48 -22.86 35.47
C MET A 15 -19.80 -23.03 34.69
N ARG A 16 -20.35 -21.97 34.08
CA ARG A 16 -21.46 -22.12 33.11
C ARG A 16 -21.45 -21.07 31.99
N VAL A 17 -20.41 -21.06 31.14
CA VAL A 17 -20.56 -20.79 29.69
C VAL A 17 -19.40 -21.45 28.93
N SER A 18 -19.48 -22.77 28.77
CA SER A 18 -18.69 -23.50 27.78
C SER A 18 -19.59 -24.53 27.12
N THR A 19 -20.12 -24.20 25.94
CA THR A 19 -20.53 -25.21 24.97
C THR A 19 -20.03 -24.78 23.59
N PRO A 20 -18.85 -25.25 23.16
CA PRO A 20 -18.50 -25.21 21.76
C PRO A 20 -19.12 -26.44 21.10
N VAL A 21 -20.18 -26.28 20.30
CA VAL A 21 -20.50 -27.27 19.27
C VAL A 21 -21.17 -26.57 18.09
N ASN A 22 -20.37 -26.19 17.10
CA ASN A 22 -20.91 -25.99 15.76
C ASN A 22 -21.26 -27.39 15.23
N LYS A 23 -22.51 -27.85 15.46
CA LYS A 23 -23.04 -29.07 14.84
C LYS A 23 -24.08 -28.66 13.80
N VAL A 24 -23.63 -28.79 12.56
CA VAL A 24 -24.39 -28.89 11.33
C VAL A 24 -25.73 -29.60 11.55
N THR A 25 -26.82 -28.89 11.27
CA THR A 25 -28.09 -29.47 10.83
C THR A 25 -28.49 -28.77 9.54
N ALA A 26 -27.78 -29.10 8.46
CA ALA A 26 -28.32 -28.95 7.12
C ALA A 26 -28.85 -30.32 6.71
N ALA A 27 -30.17 -30.39 6.57
CA ALA A 27 -30.92 -31.50 6.04
C ALA A 27 -30.36 -31.95 4.68
N GLY A 28 -30.48 -33.24 4.40
CA GLY A 28 -29.79 -33.91 3.30
C GLY A 28 -30.10 -33.35 1.92
N LEU A 29 -29.06 -33.32 1.09
CA LEU A 29 -29.15 -33.50 -0.35
C LEU A 29 -28.03 -34.47 -0.75
N ARG A 30 -28.46 -35.63 -1.28
CA ARG A 30 -27.61 -36.58 -1.98
C ARG A 30 -27.00 -35.87 -3.20
N GLY A 31 -25.69 -35.74 -3.23
CA GLY A 31 -24.93 -35.27 -4.38
C GLY A 31 -23.49 -35.75 -4.23
N ARG A 32 -23.00 -36.50 -5.22
CA ARG A 32 -21.70 -37.18 -5.24
C ARG A 32 -20.54 -36.33 -4.69
N LEU A 33 -19.78 -36.92 -3.76
CA LEU A 33 -18.40 -36.50 -3.47
C LEU A 33 -17.53 -36.79 -4.71
N PRO A 34 -16.87 -35.80 -5.33
CA PRO A 34 -15.87 -36.06 -6.35
C PRO A 34 -14.65 -36.70 -5.69
N GLN A 35 -14.47 -37.99 -5.99
CA GLN A 35 -13.33 -38.79 -5.57
C GLN A 35 -12.10 -38.32 -6.38
N ILE A 36 -11.21 -37.54 -5.78
CA ILE A 36 -9.94 -37.16 -6.40
C ILE A 36 -9.01 -38.37 -6.31
N ALA A 37 -9.21 -39.34 -7.19
CA ALA A 37 -8.28 -40.42 -7.46
C ALA A 37 -7.54 -40.10 -8.76
N GLY A 38 -6.39 -39.42 -8.63
CA GLY A 38 -5.57 -39.05 -9.77
C GLY A 38 -4.17 -38.62 -9.33
N PRO A 39 -3.13 -39.46 -9.48
CA PRO A 39 -1.73 -39.11 -9.21
C PRO A 39 -1.20 -37.94 -10.05
N LEU A 40 -1.94 -37.49 -11.08
CA LEU A 40 -1.60 -36.35 -11.93
C LEU A 40 -2.10 -34.99 -11.38
N VAL A 41 -2.87 -34.97 -10.28
CA VAL A 41 -3.30 -33.73 -9.62
C VAL A 41 -2.28 -33.25 -8.57
N ILE A 42 -1.32 -34.10 -8.18
CA ILE A 42 -0.20 -33.77 -7.26
C ILE A 42 0.99 -33.14 -8.02
N GLY A 43 0.89 -32.93 -9.34
CA GLY A 43 1.93 -32.26 -10.13
C GLY A 43 1.87 -30.72 -10.10
N ALA A 44 0.85 -30.12 -9.47
CA ALA A 44 0.63 -28.67 -9.44
C ALA A 44 0.98 -28.03 -8.08
N LEU A 45 1.88 -28.66 -7.32
CA LEU A 45 2.25 -28.28 -5.94
C LEU A 45 3.72 -27.87 -5.81
N GLY A 46 4.36 -27.43 -6.89
CA GLY A 46 5.80 -27.20 -6.88
C GLY A 46 6.35 -26.26 -7.94
N VAL A 47 5.91 -25.00 -7.98
CA VAL A 47 6.69 -23.85 -8.47
C VAL A 47 6.17 -22.57 -7.80
N GLY A 48 7.04 -21.81 -7.11
CA GLY A 48 6.81 -20.38 -6.85
C GLY A 48 6.57 -19.94 -5.41
N ALA A 49 7.49 -20.24 -4.49
CA ALA A 49 7.70 -19.38 -3.33
C ALA A 49 8.50 -18.15 -3.81
N ILE A 50 7.81 -17.07 -4.18
CA ILE A 50 8.24 -15.65 -4.23
C ILE A 50 7.04 -14.87 -4.77
N GLY A 51 6.52 -13.89 -4.02
CA GLY A 51 5.47 -12.97 -4.50
C GLY A 51 4.19 -12.88 -3.65
N ALA A 52 4.30 -12.78 -2.32
CA ALA A 52 3.14 -12.57 -1.44
C ALA A 52 2.52 -11.14 -1.51
N GLY A 53 2.92 -10.31 -2.49
CA GLY A 53 2.51 -8.90 -2.57
C GLY A 53 1.40 -8.55 -3.57
N ILE A 54 1.04 -9.46 -4.49
CA ILE A 54 0.33 -9.06 -5.74
C ILE A 54 -1.14 -9.52 -5.86
N ALA A 55 -1.74 -10.15 -4.85
CA ALA A 55 -3.12 -10.64 -4.93
C ALA A 55 -4.20 -9.69 -4.37
N TRP A 56 -3.86 -8.53 -3.81
CA TRP A 56 -4.84 -7.68 -3.10
C TRP A 56 -5.58 -6.63 -3.95
N ARG A 57 -5.12 -6.34 -5.17
CA ARG A 57 -5.61 -5.17 -5.93
C ARG A 57 -6.98 -5.34 -6.61
N ALA A 58 -7.52 -6.56 -6.69
CA ALA A 58 -8.82 -6.79 -7.32
C ALA A 58 -10.02 -6.61 -6.38
N LEU A 59 -9.82 -6.52 -5.05
CA LEU A 59 -10.92 -6.44 -4.07
C LEU A 59 -11.05 -5.09 -3.38
N SER A 60 -10.14 -4.13 -3.60
CA SER A 60 -10.08 -2.87 -2.84
C SER A 60 -10.56 -1.62 -3.59
N SER A 61 -10.93 -1.69 -4.87
CA SER A 61 -11.15 -0.49 -5.70
C SER A 61 -12.55 0.13 -5.67
N THR A 62 -13.35 -0.02 -4.60
CA THR A 62 -14.71 0.56 -4.56
C THR A 62 -15.14 1.13 -3.21
N ARG A 63 -14.27 1.84 -2.49
CA ARG A 63 -14.74 2.69 -1.39
C ARG A 63 -13.79 3.86 -1.09
N GLY A 64 -14.11 5.04 -1.63
CA GLY A 64 -13.48 6.32 -1.28
C GLY A 64 -12.82 7.09 -2.43
N THR A 65 -13.51 7.31 -3.55
CA THR A 65 -12.90 7.85 -4.78
C THR A 65 -12.38 9.29 -4.67
N GLY A 66 -12.96 10.14 -3.81
CA GLY A 66 -12.50 11.52 -3.69
C GLY A 66 -11.22 11.68 -2.87
N ARG A 67 -11.15 10.99 -1.73
CA ARG A 67 -10.06 11.13 -0.75
C ARG A 67 -8.77 10.51 -1.26
N THR A 68 -8.84 9.26 -1.71
CA THR A 68 -7.69 8.58 -2.30
C THR A 68 -7.13 9.35 -3.49
N GLN A 69 -7.99 9.87 -4.38
CA GLN A 69 -7.54 10.69 -5.50
C GLN A 69 -6.78 11.94 -5.05
N ARG A 70 -7.28 12.67 -4.04
CA ARG A 70 -6.59 13.87 -3.55
C ARG A 70 -5.23 13.55 -2.94
N PHE A 71 -5.08 12.43 -2.24
CA PHE A 71 -3.76 11.97 -1.79
C PHE A 71 -2.87 11.55 -2.96
N THR A 72 -3.40 10.90 -3.98
CA THR A 72 -2.66 10.59 -5.22
C THR A 72 -2.17 11.87 -5.88
N ASP A 73 -3.04 12.86 -6.07
CA ASP A 73 -2.69 14.15 -6.69
C ASP A 73 -1.62 14.88 -5.88
N LEU A 74 -1.78 14.93 -4.56
CA LEU A 74 -0.85 15.59 -3.64
C LEU A 74 0.53 14.90 -3.61
N THR A 75 0.57 13.58 -3.56
CA THR A 75 1.83 12.82 -3.55
C THR A 75 2.52 12.87 -4.91
N SER A 76 1.78 12.79 -6.00
CA SER A 76 2.29 12.95 -7.36
C SER A 76 2.85 14.36 -7.59
N ALA A 77 2.16 15.40 -7.12
CA ALA A 77 2.64 16.78 -7.22
C ALA A 77 3.93 16.99 -6.41
N ALA A 78 4.02 16.44 -5.19
CA ALA A 78 5.23 16.50 -4.37
C ALA A 78 6.41 15.77 -5.02
N LEU A 79 6.15 14.62 -5.64
CA LEU A 79 7.15 13.85 -6.37
C LEU A 79 7.67 14.63 -7.58
N GLU A 80 6.77 15.11 -8.45
CA GLU A 80 7.13 15.82 -9.68
C GLU A 80 7.82 17.17 -9.39
N ALA A 81 7.40 17.88 -8.35
CA ALA A 81 8.05 19.15 -7.95
C ALA A 81 9.52 18.96 -7.54
N ARG A 82 9.90 17.79 -7.02
CA ARG A 82 11.25 17.52 -6.52
C ARG A 82 12.10 16.68 -7.47
N PHE A 83 11.45 15.83 -8.25
CA PHE A 83 12.05 14.91 -9.20
C PHE A 83 11.29 15.04 -10.52
N PRO A 84 11.48 16.12 -11.29
CA PRO A 84 10.74 16.30 -12.53
C PRO A 84 11.06 15.16 -13.49
N SER A 85 10.03 14.55 -14.05
CA SER A 85 10.18 13.58 -15.12
C SER A 85 10.35 14.35 -16.45
N SER A 86 11.30 13.95 -17.29
CA SER A 86 11.61 14.61 -18.57
C SER A 86 10.42 14.65 -19.55
N ILE A 87 9.33 13.96 -19.22
CA ILE A 87 8.03 13.95 -19.89
C ILE A 87 7.42 15.36 -19.98
N ASN A 88 7.56 16.20 -18.95
CA ASN A 88 6.84 17.49 -18.89
C ASN A 88 7.54 18.65 -19.62
N GLN A 89 8.78 18.47 -20.08
CA GLN A 89 9.51 19.55 -20.76
C GLN A 89 9.13 19.68 -22.25
N ALA A 90 8.64 18.62 -22.89
CA ALA A 90 8.28 18.63 -24.31
C ALA A 90 6.92 19.29 -24.61
N ASP A 91 5.97 19.27 -23.68
CA ASP A 91 4.62 19.84 -23.91
C ASP A 91 4.50 21.34 -23.62
N SER A 92 5.54 21.98 -23.05
CA SER A 92 5.50 23.41 -22.68
C SER A 92 6.32 24.33 -23.61
N GLY A 93 6.91 23.81 -24.68
CA GLY A 93 7.83 24.57 -25.55
C GLY A 93 7.77 24.17 -27.02
N GLY A 94 6.63 24.38 -27.69
CA GLY A 94 6.48 23.98 -29.08
C GLY A 94 5.37 24.70 -29.85
N SER A 95 5.45 26.02 -29.99
CA SER A 95 4.79 26.70 -31.11
C SER A 95 5.64 26.53 -32.37
N HIS A 96 5.40 25.49 -33.18
CA HIS A 96 5.85 25.43 -34.57
C HIS A 96 4.76 24.83 -35.49
N PRO A 97 4.64 25.34 -36.73
CA PRO A 97 3.48 25.15 -37.59
C PRO A 97 3.48 23.81 -38.34
N ALA A 98 2.34 23.54 -38.94
CA ALA A 98 1.96 22.33 -39.64
C ALA A 98 2.96 21.82 -40.69
N GLY A 99 3.08 20.49 -40.75
CA GLY A 99 3.55 19.75 -41.91
C GLY A 99 4.71 18.82 -41.60
N GLU A 100 4.40 17.53 -41.54
CA GLU A 100 5.15 16.41 -42.15
C GLU A 100 4.99 15.15 -41.29
N ALA A 101 4.55 14.07 -41.95
CA ALA A 101 4.21 12.81 -41.34
C ALA A 101 5.48 12.07 -40.92
N ASP A 102 6.01 12.40 -39.75
CA ASP A 102 7.04 11.59 -39.12
C ASP A 102 6.38 10.40 -38.41
N ARG A 103 6.57 9.21 -38.97
CA ARG A 103 6.29 7.93 -38.32
C ARG A 103 7.39 7.70 -37.28
N GLY A 104 7.45 8.60 -36.31
CA GLY A 104 8.41 8.57 -35.22
C GLY A 104 8.11 7.40 -34.32
N GLU A 105 9.10 6.50 -34.22
CA GLU A 105 9.20 5.50 -33.17
C GLU A 105 8.96 6.20 -31.84
N ARG A 106 7.79 6.00 -31.24
CA ARG A 106 7.51 6.47 -29.88
C ARG A 106 8.53 5.79 -28.99
N SER A 107 9.59 6.49 -28.63
CA SER A 107 10.47 6.06 -27.55
C SER A 107 9.57 5.73 -26.35
N PRO A 108 9.77 4.57 -25.71
CA PRO A 108 8.89 4.12 -24.62
C PRO A 108 8.84 5.22 -23.56
N ARG A 109 7.63 5.70 -23.30
CA ARG A 109 7.39 6.79 -22.37
C ARG A 109 7.68 6.26 -20.96
N LEU A 110 8.79 6.67 -20.35
CA LEU A 110 9.14 6.35 -18.97
C LEU A 110 8.21 7.08 -17.98
N HIS A 111 6.92 6.75 -17.97
CA HIS A 111 5.95 7.35 -17.06
C HIS A 111 6.04 6.66 -15.69
N ARG A 112 6.07 7.42 -14.60
CA ARG A 112 6.00 6.88 -13.24
C ARG A 112 4.54 6.69 -12.83
N SER A 113 4.21 5.60 -12.16
CA SER A 113 2.87 5.41 -11.58
C SER A 113 2.91 5.62 -10.07
N VAL A 114 1.97 6.41 -9.53
CA VAL A 114 1.82 6.64 -8.09
C VAL A 114 0.51 6.02 -7.64
N ASN A 115 0.62 4.94 -6.86
CA ASN A 115 -0.52 4.21 -6.35
C ASN A 115 -0.75 4.56 -4.89
N VAL A 116 -1.89 5.19 -4.60
CA VAL A 116 -2.26 5.51 -3.22
C VAL A 116 -3.52 4.76 -2.80
N GLU A 117 -3.52 4.26 -1.58
CA GLU A 117 -4.69 3.70 -0.91
C GLU A 117 -4.82 4.32 0.48
N VAL A 118 -6.03 4.80 0.82
CA VAL A 118 -6.30 5.36 2.16
C VAL A 118 -7.26 4.45 2.91
N GLY A 119 -6.72 3.64 3.82
CA GLY A 119 -7.47 2.74 4.69
C GLY A 119 -7.95 3.43 5.96
N GLU A 120 -9.23 3.30 6.29
CA GLU A 120 -9.79 3.77 7.56
C GLU A 120 -9.80 2.63 8.57
N GLY A 121 -9.22 2.85 9.74
CA GLY A 121 -9.23 1.90 10.85
C GLY A 121 -10.19 2.35 11.96
N PHE A 122 -10.99 1.43 12.51
CA PHE A 122 -11.77 1.73 13.70
C PHE A 122 -10.84 1.98 14.90
N GLY A 123 -10.91 3.21 15.45
CA GLY A 123 -10.11 3.61 16.62
C GLY A 123 -8.60 3.69 16.38
N ARG A 124 -8.16 3.65 15.12
CA ARG A 124 -6.75 3.80 14.71
C ARG A 124 -6.63 4.95 13.70
N PRO A 125 -5.48 5.64 13.66
CA PRO A 125 -5.19 6.59 12.59
C PRO A 125 -5.42 5.95 11.21
N SER A 126 -5.90 6.74 10.24
CA SER A 126 -6.04 6.26 8.87
C SER A 126 -4.67 5.90 8.31
N LEU A 127 -4.57 4.80 7.57
CA LEU A 127 -3.34 4.36 6.92
C LEU A 127 -3.33 4.85 5.47
N VAL A 128 -2.36 5.69 5.13
CA VAL A 128 -2.07 6.09 3.76
C VAL A 128 -0.96 5.19 3.23
N SER A 129 -1.27 4.33 2.27
CA SER A 129 -0.31 3.45 1.60
C SER A 129 0.05 4.03 0.23
N ILE A 130 1.33 4.27 -0.03
CA ILE A 130 1.85 4.91 -1.24
C ILE A 130 2.88 3.96 -1.86
N ASP A 131 2.63 3.50 -3.09
CA ASP A 131 3.60 2.74 -3.87
C ASP A 131 3.95 3.55 -5.13
N VAL A 132 5.19 4.03 -5.21
CA VAL A 132 5.72 4.76 -6.38
C VAL A 132 6.43 3.77 -7.27
N VAL A 133 5.88 3.49 -8.46
CA VAL A 133 6.44 2.57 -9.44
C VAL A 133 7.21 3.37 -10.49
N VAL A 134 8.49 3.04 -10.66
CA VAL A 134 9.41 3.73 -11.55
C VAL A 134 9.96 2.76 -12.60
N PRO A 135 10.15 3.20 -13.85
CA PRO A 135 10.71 2.35 -14.90
C PRO A 135 12.24 2.21 -14.77
N GLU A 136 12.83 1.18 -15.39
CA GLU A 136 14.26 0.79 -15.24
C GLU A 136 15.27 1.90 -15.57
N GLY A 137 14.89 2.91 -16.36
CA GLY A 137 15.74 4.04 -16.74
C GLY A 137 15.57 5.29 -15.86
N ASP A 138 14.76 5.23 -14.80
CA ASP A 138 14.49 6.38 -13.95
C ASP A 138 15.59 6.63 -12.92
N VAL A 139 15.82 7.90 -12.56
CA VAL A 139 16.78 8.28 -11.50
C VAL A 139 16.42 7.63 -10.15
N LEU A 140 15.14 7.34 -9.93
CA LEU A 140 14.62 6.75 -8.69
C LEU A 140 14.86 5.24 -8.59
N VAL A 141 15.52 4.62 -9.57
CA VAL A 141 16.06 3.25 -9.44
C VAL A 141 17.26 3.24 -8.48
N ASP A 142 17.96 4.36 -8.33
CA ASP A 142 19.04 4.49 -7.35
C ASP A 142 18.49 4.76 -5.94
N ALA A 143 19.01 4.06 -4.93
CA ALA A 143 18.51 4.13 -3.56
C ALA A 143 18.56 5.55 -2.93
N VAL A 144 19.59 6.35 -3.25
CA VAL A 144 19.76 7.70 -2.67
C VAL A 144 18.69 8.69 -3.15
N PRO A 145 18.48 8.90 -4.46
CA PRO A 145 17.36 9.72 -4.94
C PRO A 145 16.01 9.12 -4.59
N ALA A 146 15.85 7.78 -4.61
CA ALA A 146 14.63 7.11 -4.17
C ALA A 146 14.28 7.43 -2.71
N ALA A 147 15.25 7.41 -1.79
CA ALA A 147 15.04 7.78 -0.39
C ALA A 147 14.61 9.25 -0.23
N LYS A 148 15.17 10.16 -1.04
CA LYS A 148 14.75 11.58 -1.03
C LYS A 148 13.34 11.77 -1.59
N ALA A 149 12.95 11.00 -2.62
CA ALA A 149 11.60 10.97 -3.14
C ALA A 149 10.62 10.43 -2.10
N LEU A 150 11.02 9.36 -1.39
CA LEU A 150 10.25 8.76 -0.32
C LEU A 150 10.00 9.73 0.84
N ASP A 151 11.01 10.50 1.27
CA ASP A 151 10.86 11.55 2.28
C ASP A 151 9.87 12.63 1.82
N ALA A 152 9.95 13.04 0.55
CA ALA A 152 9.08 14.06 -0.02
C ALA A 152 7.60 13.61 -0.07
N VAL A 153 7.30 12.42 -0.59
CA VAL A 153 5.92 11.91 -0.66
C VAL A 153 5.36 11.60 0.73
N THR A 154 6.19 11.11 1.65
CA THR A 154 5.79 10.87 3.04
C THR A 154 5.41 12.17 3.72
N ARG A 155 6.26 13.20 3.59
CA ARG A 155 6.00 14.52 4.18
C ARG A 155 4.74 15.15 3.61
N ALA A 156 4.53 15.02 2.31
CA ALA A 156 3.31 15.50 1.66
C ALA A 156 2.09 14.80 2.27
N ALA A 157 2.10 13.48 2.39
CA ALA A 157 0.99 12.73 2.97
C ALA A 157 0.76 13.06 4.46
N TRP A 158 1.81 13.32 5.23
CA TRP A 158 1.71 13.78 6.62
C TRP A 158 1.07 15.17 6.71
N ASN A 159 1.49 16.10 5.86
CA ASN A 159 0.98 17.48 5.81
C ASN A 159 -0.27 17.62 4.92
N ASN A 160 -1.00 16.54 4.69
CA ASN A 160 -2.23 16.59 3.89
C ASN A 160 -3.26 17.55 4.52
N PRO A 161 -4.07 18.26 3.74
CA PRO A 161 -5.05 19.22 4.25
C PRO A 161 -6.34 18.57 4.79
N GLU A 162 -6.47 17.24 4.77
CA GLU A 162 -7.76 16.57 4.94
C GLU A 162 -7.95 15.94 6.31
N MET A 163 -6.91 15.30 6.84
CA MET A 163 -6.99 14.56 8.10
C MET A 163 -5.64 14.47 8.80
N ALA A 164 -5.70 14.56 10.12
CA ALA A 164 -4.63 14.15 11.02
C ALA A 164 -5.26 13.50 12.28
N PRO A 165 -4.56 12.56 12.92
CA PRO A 165 -3.30 11.94 12.48
C PRO A 165 -3.49 10.86 11.41
N VAL A 166 -2.46 10.67 10.58
CA VAL A 166 -2.36 9.53 9.64
C VAL A 166 -1.11 8.71 9.92
N SER A 167 -1.20 7.40 9.71
CA SER A 167 -0.03 6.54 9.53
C SER A 167 0.32 6.47 8.05
N VAL A 168 1.60 6.38 7.70
CA VAL A 168 2.06 6.36 6.30
C VAL A 168 2.91 5.12 6.04
N ARG A 169 2.51 4.32 5.05
CA ARG A 169 3.36 3.30 4.42
C ARG A 169 3.77 3.83 3.06
N ALA A 170 5.06 3.97 2.78
CA ALA A 170 5.50 4.36 1.45
C ALA A 170 6.67 3.48 0.96
N ARG A 171 6.68 3.19 -0.34
CA ARG A 171 7.74 2.43 -1.01
C ARG A 171 8.01 2.97 -2.41
N VAL A 172 9.25 2.87 -2.87
CA VAL A 172 9.63 3.07 -4.27
C VAL A 172 9.97 1.71 -4.86
N LEU A 173 9.33 1.38 -5.97
CA LEU A 173 9.43 0.10 -6.65
C LEU A 173 9.96 0.31 -8.08
N ALA A 174 10.99 -0.42 -8.47
CA ALA A 174 11.46 -0.47 -9.85
C ALA A 174 10.66 -1.54 -10.60
N ALA A 175 10.07 -1.17 -11.74
CA ALA A 175 9.44 -2.14 -12.63
C ALA A 175 10.49 -2.89 -13.43
N HIS A 176 10.30 -4.19 -13.60
CA HIS A 176 11.16 -5.08 -14.37
C HIS A 176 10.48 -5.53 -15.66
N GLY A 177 11.18 -5.39 -16.79
CA GLY A 177 10.73 -5.77 -18.13
C GLY A 177 9.96 -4.67 -18.89
N ASP A 178 9.70 -4.94 -20.18
CA ASP A 178 8.96 -4.08 -21.13
C ASP A 178 7.45 -4.01 -20.83
N ALA A 179 7.10 -3.70 -19.58
CA ALA A 179 5.73 -3.34 -19.24
C ALA A 179 5.48 -1.92 -19.78
N ASP A 180 4.94 -1.84 -21.01
CA ASP A 180 4.42 -0.60 -21.62
C ASP A 180 3.38 0.11 -20.72
N ASP A 181 2.83 -0.61 -19.73
CA ASP A 181 1.88 -0.11 -18.74
C ASP A 181 2.30 -0.54 -17.31
N LEU A 182 2.84 0.42 -16.54
CA LEU A 182 3.19 0.24 -15.12
C LEU A 182 1.97 0.06 -14.21
N GLU A 183 0.76 0.34 -14.71
CA GLU A 183 -0.49 0.20 -13.96
C GLU A 183 -1.15 -1.18 -14.17
N ALA A 184 -0.62 -1.98 -15.10
CA ALA A 184 -1.17 -3.28 -15.45
C ALA A 184 -1.00 -4.31 -14.31
N PRO A 185 -2.06 -5.10 -14.00
CA PRO A 185 -1.95 -6.21 -13.06
C PRO A 185 -0.94 -7.25 -13.55
N GLY A 186 0.18 -7.39 -12.84
CA GLY A 186 1.25 -8.35 -13.17
C GLY A 186 2.59 -7.75 -13.55
N ALA A 187 2.74 -6.42 -13.54
CA ALA A 187 4.06 -5.78 -13.63
C ALA A 187 4.97 -6.33 -12.52
N GLN A 188 6.09 -6.93 -12.91
CA GLN A 188 7.10 -7.41 -11.97
C GLN A 188 7.76 -6.18 -11.37
N THR A 189 7.67 -6.00 -10.07
CA THR A 189 8.23 -4.84 -9.38
C THR A 189 9.12 -5.30 -8.23
N GLU A 190 10.26 -4.63 -8.06
CA GLU A 190 11.22 -4.87 -6.99
C GLU A 190 11.32 -3.63 -6.10
N ALA A 191 11.35 -3.82 -4.79
CA ALA A 191 11.46 -2.69 -3.85
C ALA A 191 12.89 -2.12 -3.87
N VAL A 192 12.99 -0.83 -4.23
CA VAL A 192 14.25 -0.08 -4.21
C VAL A 192 14.51 0.46 -2.80
N VAL A 193 13.50 1.11 -2.22
CA VAL A 193 13.53 1.65 -0.85
C VAL A 193 12.13 1.59 -0.21
N ASP A 194 12.11 1.51 1.12
CA ASP A 194 10.93 1.63 1.96
C ASP A 194 11.18 2.60 3.14
N MET A 195 10.20 2.72 4.02
CA MET A 195 10.24 3.63 5.17
C MET A 195 11.42 3.40 6.12
N THR A 196 11.98 2.20 6.19
CA THR A 196 13.14 1.91 7.06
C THR A 196 14.38 2.68 6.63
N VAL A 197 14.52 3.01 5.35
CA VAL A 197 15.62 3.83 4.82
C VAL A 197 15.56 5.27 5.36
N LEU A 198 14.38 5.75 5.73
CA LEU A 198 14.21 7.05 6.40
C LEU A 198 14.49 6.99 7.90
N GLY A 199 14.73 5.80 8.46
CA GLY A 199 14.98 5.57 9.89
C GLY A 199 13.72 5.29 10.70
N PHE A 200 12.59 4.96 10.07
CA PHE A 200 11.40 4.45 10.77
C PHE A 200 11.61 3.00 11.24
N ALA A 201 10.92 2.60 12.31
CA ALA A 201 11.11 1.27 12.88
C ALA A 201 10.63 0.14 11.94
N ASP A 202 9.54 0.39 11.22
CA ASP A 202 8.87 -0.56 10.33
C ASP A 202 8.60 0.10 8.96
N GLU A 203 8.06 -0.68 8.00
CA GLU A 203 7.56 -0.16 6.71
C GLU A 203 6.40 0.86 6.86
N ILE A 204 5.81 0.97 8.04
CA ILE A 204 4.70 1.88 8.34
C ILE A 204 5.17 2.87 9.40
N ALA A 205 5.29 4.15 9.02
CA ALA A 205 5.53 5.24 9.95
C ALA A 205 4.26 5.60 10.71
N ARG A 206 4.34 5.57 12.04
CA ARG A 206 3.24 5.90 12.95
C ARG A 206 3.18 7.42 13.19
N PRO A 207 2.04 7.96 13.64
CA PRO A 207 1.92 9.40 13.85
C PRO A 207 2.94 9.99 14.83
N ASP A 208 3.33 9.26 15.86
CA ASP A 208 4.36 9.68 16.83
C ASP A 208 5.75 9.77 16.21
N GLU A 209 6.09 8.83 15.32
CA GLU A 209 7.36 8.85 14.57
C GLU A 209 7.36 9.98 13.53
N LEU A 210 6.24 10.15 12.81
CA LEU A 210 6.06 11.23 11.84
C LEU A 210 6.13 12.60 12.53
N TYR A 211 5.51 12.75 13.70
CA TYR A 211 5.62 13.94 14.53
C TYR A 211 7.05 14.22 14.96
N SER A 212 7.77 13.17 15.41
CA SER A 212 9.15 13.31 15.85
C SER A 212 10.07 13.76 14.71
N ARG A 213 9.78 13.34 13.48
CA ARG A 213 10.58 13.68 12.29
C ARG A 213 10.20 15.01 11.64
N TYR A 214 8.92 15.26 11.45
CA TYR A 214 8.41 16.39 10.65
C TYR A 214 7.73 17.47 11.49
N GLY A 215 7.46 17.21 12.76
CA GLY A 215 6.68 18.09 13.61
C GLY A 215 5.17 17.91 13.42
N PRO A 216 4.35 18.85 13.95
CA PRO A 216 2.90 18.77 13.84
C PRO A 216 2.46 18.84 12.37
N ALA A 217 1.44 18.05 12.02
CA ALA A 217 0.84 18.10 10.69
C ALA A 217 0.19 19.46 10.42
N GLU A 218 0.24 19.92 9.18
CA GLU A 218 -0.31 21.23 8.79
C GLU A 218 -1.83 21.32 8.95
N CYS A 219 -2.56 20.22 8.76
CA CYS A 219 -4.02 20.20 8.93
C CYS A 219 -4.49 20.26 10.38
N ASP A 220 -3.67 19.78 11.33
CA ASP A 220 -3.92 19.96 12.76
C ASP A 220 -2.62 20.29 13.51
N PRO A 221 -2.23 21.58 13.53
CA PRO A 221 -1.02 22.02 14.24
C PRO A 221 -1.10 21.82 15.76
N SER A 222 -2.29 21.58 16.31
CA SER A 222 -2.52 21.41 17.74
C SER A 222 -2.40 19.95 18.19
N TRP A 223 -2.48 18.99 17.26
CA TRP A 223 -2.36 17.57 17.54
C TRP A 223 -0.99 17.21 18.14
N ARG A 224 -0.98 16.32 19.14
CA ARG A 224 0.21 15.80 19.81
C ARG A 224 0.04 14.28 20.03
N PRO A 225 1.11 13.48 19.94
CA PRO A 225 1.08 12.04 20.19
C PRO A 225 0.86 11.68 21.67
#